data_AF-A0A212C3B2-F1
#
_entry.id   AF-A0A212C3B2-F1
#
_cell.length_a   1.000
_cell.length_b   1.000
_cell.length_c   1.000
_cell.angle_alpha   90.00
_cell.angle_beta   90.00
_cell.angle_gamma   90.00
#
_symmetry.space_group_name_H-M   'P 1'
#
loop_
_entity.id
_entity.type
_entity.pdbx_description
1 polymer ?
#
loop_
_entity_poly.entity_id
_entity_poly.type
_entity_poly.pdbx_seq_one_letter_code
_entity_poly.pdbx_strand_id
1 'polypeptide(L)'
;MSSPMEHSWTIFEEYHIDEDVGFALPLPLEELPHPYDAWISIARNLPELIKNNQLRMEVEKLAMLSIDGLRGHRAQRLGHLVLGYITMAYVWGQGGGDIRKVLPSNIAVPYCKLSEKLGLPPILLYADCVLANWKKKDPSGPMTYENMDILFSFPGGDCGKGFFLVSLLVEIAAASAIKVIPIIFDAVKREDSDTLQRALLDVSSSLHKALDVFSQIHSKY
;
A
#
# COMPACT_ATOMS: atom_id res chain seq x y z
N MET A 1 -30.76 5.01 20.77
CA MET A 1 -30.39 3.79 20.02
C MET A 1 -29.90 4.27 18.67
N SER A 2 -28.60 4.17 18.44
CA SER A 2 -27.97 4.48 17.15
C SER A 2 -28.46 3.51 16.07
N SER A 3 -28.63 4.00 14.85
CA SER A 3 -29.09 3.20 13.71
C SER A 3 -28.07 2.11 13.34
N PRO A 4 -28.47 0.94 12.82
CA PRO A 4 -27.53 -0.08 12.34
C PRO A 4 -26.49 0.47 11.35
N MET A 5 -26.88 1.46 10.55
CA MET A 5 -25.94 2.14 9.64
C MET A 5 -24.87 2.93 10.40
N GLU A 6 -25.23 3.69 11.45
CA GLU A 6 -24.27 4.44 12.27
C GLU A 6 -23.23 3.53 12.94
N HIS A 7 -23.64 2.35 13.38
CA HIS A 7 -22.72 1.36 13.95
C HIS A 7 -21.75 0.77 12.92
N SER A 8 -22.19 0.56 11.67
CA SER A 8 -21.31 0.07 10.59
C SER A 8 -20.26 1.10 10.20
N TRP A 9 -20.61 2.39 10.17
CA TRP A 9 -19.67 3.48 9.88
C TRP A 9 -18.57 3.59 10.93
N THR A 10 -18.90 3.40 12.21
CA THR A 10 -17.91 3.46 13.30
C THR A 10 -16.86 2.34 13.17
N ILE A 11 -17.26 1.14 12.73
CA ILE A 11 -16.36 0.01 12.49
C ILE A 11 -15.38 0.34 11.36
N PHE A 12 -15.85 0.86 10.22
CA PHE A 12 -14.96 1.16 9.10
C PHE A 12 -13.93 2.25 9.44
N GLU A 13 -14.32 3.28 10.18
CA GLU A 13 -13.38 4.30 10.64
C GLU A 13 -12.37 3.75 11.66
N GLU A 14 -12.81 2.98 12.66
CA GLU A 14 -11.95 2.41 13.71
C GLU A 14 -10.92 1.43 13.12
N TYR A 15 -11.37 0.55 12.22
CA TYR A 15 -10.52 -0.46 11.58
C TYR A 15 -9.84 0.03 10.30
N HIS A 16 -9.98 1.32 9.95
CA HIS A 16 -9.38 1.94 8.77
C HIS A 16 -9.70 1.19 7.46
N ILE A 17 -10.96 0.82 7.28
CA ILE A 17 -11.49 0.17 6.08
C ILE A 17 -12.21 1.23 5.26
N ASP A 18 -11.65 1.56 4.10
CA ASP A 18 -12.28 2.48 3.18
C ASP A 18 -13.45 1.79 2.45
N GLU A 19 -14.47 2.56 2.12
CA GLU A 19 -15.61 2.01 1.41
C GLU A 19 -15.24 1.59 -0.01
N ASP A 20 -14.50 2.40 -0.76
CA ASP A 20 -14.27 2.12 -2.16
C ASP A 20 -13.09 1.17 -2.37
N VAL A 21 -12.10 1.22 -1.48
CA VAL A 21 -10.84 0.50 -1.66
C VAL A 21 -10.49 -0.50 -0.54
N GLY A 22 -11.39 -0.70 0.42
CA GLY A 22 -11.22 -1.69 1.49
C GLY A 22 -10.01 -1.37 2.36
N PHE A 23 -9.05 -2.30 2.46
CA PHE A 23 -7.83 -2.09 3.25
C PHE A 23 -6.78 -1.22 2.56
N ALA A 24 -6.94 -0.92 1.26
CA ALA A 24 -6.01 -0.02 0.59
C ALA A 24 -6.11 1.39 1.17
N LEU A 25 -4.98 2.11 1.20
CA LEU A 25 -4.96 3.49 1.69
C LEU A 25 -5.70 4.37 0.68
N PRO A 26 -6.82 5.03 1.04
CA PRO A 26 -7.50 5.92 0.12
C PRO A 26 -6.67 7.18 -0.15
N LEU A 27 -6.57 7.53 -1.43
CA LEU A 27 -5.83 8.70 -1.92
C LEU A 27 -4.40 8.79 -1.34
N PRO A 28 -3.50 7.82 -1.65
CA PRO A 28 -2.12 7.88 -1.21
C PRO A 28 -1.46 9.20 -1.65
N LEU A 29 -0.59 9.75 -0.80
CA LEU A 29 0.22 10.90 -1.19
C LEU A 29 1.30 10.45 -2.18
N GLU A 30 1.65 11.33 -3.12
CA GLU A 30 2.72 11.10 -4.09
C GLU A 30 4.02 11.83 -3.75
N GLU A 31 3.92 12.89 -2.93
CA GLU A 31 5.01 13.80 -2.58
C GLU A 31 5.10 13.95 -1.06
N LEU A 32 6.32 14.19 -0.58
CA LEU A 32 6.57 14.69 0.76
C LEU A 32 7.22 16.07 0.67
N PRO A 33 6.88 17.01 1.57
CA PRO A 33 7.46 18.34 1.56
C PRO A 33 8.95 18.31 1.93
N HIS A 34 9.66 19.38 1.59
CA HIS A 34 11.02 19.60 2.09
C HIS A 34 11.07 19.48 3.63
N PRO A 35 12.04 18.76 4.22
CA PRO A 35 13.24 18.17 3.60
C PRO A 35 13.12 16.71 3.10
N TYR A 36 11.93 16.12 3.14
CA TYR A 36 11.71 14.70 2.82
C TYR A 36 11.63 14.40 1.32
N ASP A 37 11.56 15.44 0.49
CA ASP A 37 11.63 15.36 -0.97
C ASP A 37 12.93 14.67 -1.44
N ALA A 38 14.01 14.77 -0.67
CA ALA A 38 15.25 14.04 -0.90
C ALA A 38 15.04 12.50 -0.89
N TRP A 39 14.23 11.98 0.02
CA TRP A 39 13.90 10.55 0.06
C TRP A 39 13.06 10.13 -1.14
N ILE A 40 12.06 10.95 -1.49
CA ILE A 40 11.20 10.74 -2.67
C ILE A 40 12.05 10.67 -3.94
N SER A 41 13.01 11.59 -4.09
CA SER A 41 13.91 11.66 -5.24
C SER A 41 14.73 10.36 -5.41
N ILE A 42 15.30 9.82 -4.32
CA ILE A 42 16.00 8.54 -4.40
C ILE A 42 15.04 7.41 -4.77
N ALA A 43 13.88 7.31 -4.11
CA ALA A 43 12.92 6.24 -4.33
C ALA A 43 12.38 6.20 -5.79
N ARG A 44 12.13 7.37 -6.40
CA ARG A 44 11.70 7.46 -7.82
C ARG A 44 12.78 7.04 -8.80
N ASN A 45 14.04 7.29 -8.46
CA ASN A 45 15.18 7.01 -9.34
C ASN A 45 15.86 5.67 -9.04
N LEU A 46 15.28 4.81 -8.19
CA LEU A 46 15.88 3.52 -7.83
C LEU A 46 16.30 2.67 -9.02
N PRO A 47 15.48 2.50 -10.09
CA PRO A 47 15.89 1.68 -11.22
C PRO A 47 17.20 2.14 -11.85
N GLU A 48 17.36 3.45 -12.05
CA GLU A 48 18.55 4.04 -12.67
C GLU A 48 19.74 4.06 -11.70
N LEU A 49 19.51 4.41 -10.43
CA LEU A 49 20.56 4.42 -9.40
C LEU A 49 21.15 3.03 -9.14
N ILE A 50 20.34 1.97 -9.18
CA ILE A 50 20.81 0.58 -9.05
C ILE A 50 21.60 0.16 -10.30
N LYS A 51 21.05 0.46 -11.48
CA LYS A 51 21.70 0.14 -12.77
C LYS A 51 23.08 0.78 -12.89
N ASN A 52 23.23 2.04 -12.46
CA ASN A 52 24.49 2.77 -12.50
C ASN A 52 25.38 2.54 -11.27
N ASN A 53 24.98 1.69 -10.33
CA ASN A 53 25.68 1.41 -9.08
C ASN A 53 25.96 2.67 -8.22
N GLN A 54 25.05 3.65 -8.27
CA GLN A 54 25.13 4.92 -7.56
C GLN A 54 24.28 4.95 -6.29
N LEU A 55 23.31 4.05 -6.17
CA LEU A 55 22.32 4.05 -5.08
C LEU A 55 22.95 4.20 -3.69
N ARG A 56 23.89 3.31 -3.33
CA ARG A 56 24.43 3.27 -1.96
C ARG A 56 25.15 4.56 -1.61
N MET A 57 25.90 5.11 -2.55
CA MET A 57 26.59 6.38 -2.40
C MET A 57 25.59 7.52 -2.14
N GLU A 58 24.51 7.62 -2.92
CA GLU A 58 23.49 8.67 -2.74
C GLU A 58 22.75 8.53 -1.41
N VAL A 59 22.46 7.29 -1.01
CA VAL A 59 21.83 6.98 0.27
C VAL A 59 22.72 7.35 1.45
N GLU A 60 24.03 7.08 1.38
CA GLU A 60 25.00 7.43 2.43
C GLU A 60 25.24 8.94 2.55
N LYS A 61 25.01 9.71 1.47
CA LYS A 61 25.08 11.19 1.49
C LYS A 61 23.87 11.87 2.13
N LEU A 62 22.75 11.16 2.30
CA LEU A 62 21.54 11.77 2.86
C LEU A 62 21.80 12.31 4.27
N ALA A 63 21.24 13.49 4.54
CA ALA A 63 21.14 13.96 5.92
C ALA A 63 20.16 13.08 6.70
N MET A 64 20.44 12.85 7.98
CA MET A 64 19.47 12.22 8.88
C MET A 64 18.34 13.22 9.17
N LEU A 65 17.10 12.86 8.82
CA LEU A 65 15.93 13.70 9.03
C LEU A 65 15.13 13.20 10.25
N SER A 66 14.57 14.13 11.04
CA SER A 66 13.55 13.77 12.04
C SER A 66 12.24 13.40 11.36
N ILE A 67 11.44 12.51 11.95
CA ILE A 67 10.10 12.15 11.45
C ILE A 67 8.99 13.10 11.94
N ASP A 68 9.32 14.08 12.79
CA ASP A 68 8.32 14.97 13.42
C ASP A 68 7.57 15.86 12.41
N GLY A 69 8.17 16.12 11.25
CA GLY A 69 7.54 16.84 10.14
C GLY A 69 6.54 16.01 9.33
N LEU A 70 6.52 14.67 9.48
CA LEU A 70 5.55 13.77 8.83
C LEU A 70 4.21 13.79 9.57
N ARG A 71 3.41 14.82 9.29
CA ARG A 71 2.11 15.05 9.92
C ARG A 71 1.00 14.27 9.20
N GLY A 72 0.22 13.52 9.98
CA GLY A 72 -0.91 12.74 9.50
C GLY A 72 -0.53 11.37 8.94
N HIS A 73 -1.49 10.45 8.95
CA HIS A 73 -1.27 9.05 8.62
C HIS A 73 -0.76 8.85 7.18
N ARG A 74 -1.32 9.57 6.19
CA ARG A 74 -0.88 9.44 4.78
C ARG A 74 0.59 9.84 4.57
N ALA A 75 1.06 10.92 5.20
CA ALA A 75 2.46 11.32 5.10
C ALA A 75 3.39 10.31 5.76
N GLN A 76 2.96 9.72 6.89
CA GLN A 76 3.70 8.67 7.57
C GLN A 76 3.75 7.38 6.74
N ARG A 77 2.65 6.98 6.11
CA ARG A 77 2.60 5.82 5.21
C ARG A 77 3.47 6.02 3.97
N LEU A 78 3.45 7.20 3.35
CA LEU A 78 4.35 7.51 2.24
C LEU A 78 5.83 7.51 2.69
N GLY A 79 6.14 8.08 3.86
CA GLY A 79 7.49 8.02 4.42
C GLY A 79 7.96 6.59 4.67
N HIS A 80 7.10 5.72 5.21
CA HIS A 80 7.40 4.32 5.46
C HIS A 80 7.62 3.55 4.16
N LEU A 81 6.75 3.75 3.16
CA LEU A 81 6.87 3.20 1.81
C LEU A 81 8.22 3.57 1.17
N VAL A 82 8.56 4.86 1.15
CA VAL A 82 9.79 5.38 0.56
C VAL A 82 11.03 4.80 1.23
N LEU A 83 11.08 4.82 2.57
CA LEU A 83 12.19 4.26 3.33
C LEU A 83 12.30 2.74 3.17
N GLY A 84 11.17 2.03 3.05
CA GLY A 84 11.12 0.60 2.74
C GLY A 84 11.73 0.28 1.38
N TYR A 85 11.38 1.05 0.33
CA TYR A 85 11.97 0.91 -1.00
C TYR A 85 13.46 1.19 -1.01
N ILE A 86 13.90 2.28 -0.38
CA ILE A 86 15.33 2.60 -0.24
C ILE A 86 16.08 1.50 0.51
N THR A 87 15.51 0.98 1.59
CA THR A 87 16.11 -0.08 2.42
C THR A 87 16.31 -1.36 1.61
N MET A 88 15.25 -1.82 0.92
CA MET A 88 15.34 -3.02 0.08
C MET A 88 16.39 -2.85 -1.03
N ALA A 89 16.39 -1.70 -1.69
CA ALA A 89 17.35 -1.40 -2.75
C ALA A 89 18.80 -1.34 -2.21
N TYR A 90 19.02 -0.72 -1.05
CA TYR A 90 20.34 -0.59 -0.44
C TYR A 90 20.93 -1.96 -0.05
N VAL A 91 20.11 -2.80 0.59
CA VAL A 91 20.50 -4.14 1.05
C VAL A 91 20.80 -5.05 -0.13
N TRP A 92 19.88 -5.16 -1.10
CA TRP A 92 19.97 -6.14 -2.19
C TRP A 92 20.79 -5.67 -3.40
N GLY A 93 20.96 -4.35 -3.58
CA GLY A 93 21.70 -3.78 -4.71
C GLY A 93 21.13 -4.26 -6.06
N GLN A 94 21.96 -4.90 -6.87
CA GLN A 94 21.60 -5.43 -8.19
C GLN A 94 21.01 -6.86 -8.16
N GLY A 95 20.77 -7.45 -6.98
CA GLY A 95 20.23 -8.82 -6.86
C GLY A 95 21.24 -9.96 -7.07
N GLY A 96 22.54 -9.64 -7.19
CA GLY A 96 23.63 -10.58 -7.54
C GLY A 96 24.54 -11.01 -6.38
N GLY A 97 24.14 -10.82 -5.12
CA GLY A 97 24.85 -11.38 -3.94
C GLY A 97 25.78 -10.43 -3.17
N ASP A 98 26.09 -9.23 -3.67
CA ASP A 98 26.72 -8.16 -2.87
C ASP A 98 25.68 -7.55 -1.92
N ILE A 99 25.42 -8.22 -0.80
CA ILE A 99 24.37 -7.85 0.17
C ILE A 99 24.96 -6.98 1.27
N ARG A 100 24.34 -5.82 1.54
CA ARG A 100 24.68 -5.00 2.71
C ARG A 100 23.96 -5.51 3.95
N LYS A 101 24.73 -5.83 4.98
CA LYS A 101 24.22 -6.34 6.28
C LYS A 101 23.96 -5.24 7.31
N VAL A 102 24.34 -4.00 7.00
CA VAL A 102 24.19 -2.84 7.88
C VAL A 102 23.58 -1.72 7.07
N LEU A 103 22.46 -1.17 7.56
CA LEU A 103 21.82 0.00 6.99
C LEU A 103 22.43 1.26 7.64
N PRO A 104 22.83 2.28 6.85
CA PRO A 104 23.31 3.56 7.38
C PRO A 104 22.34 4.19 8.38
N SER A 105 22.87 4.82 9.42
CA SER A 105 22.03 5.36 10.51
C SER A 105 21.11 6.50 10.06
N ASN A 106 21.52 7.28 9.05
CA ASN A 106 20.78 8.40 8.48
C ASN A 106 19.39 8.02 7.94
N ILE A 107 19.21 6.78 7.50
CA ILE A 107 17.92 6.21 7.08
C ILE A 107 17.39 5.16 8.06
N ALA A 108 18.26 4.37 8.71
CA ALA A 108 17.82 3.33 9.64
C ALA A 108 17.08 3.91 10.85
N VAL A 109 17.60 5.00 11.44
CA VAL A 109 17.00 5.64 12.62
C VAL A 109 15.60 6.19 12.33
N PRO A 110 15.38 7.06 11.30
CA PRO A 110 14.05 7.54 11.00
C PRO A 110 13.10 6.42 10.56
N TYR A 111 13.60 5.40 9.85
CA TYR A 111 12.76 4.27 9.44
C TYR A 111 12.24 3.50 10.65
N CYS A 112 13.12 3.05 11.55
CA CYS A 112 12.71 2.36 12.78
C CYS A 112 11.73 3.18 13.63
N LYS A 113 11.97 4.49 13.80
CA LYS A 113 11.06 5.37 14.55
C LYS A 113 9.69 5.50 13.89
N LEU A 114 9.66 5.59 12.56
CA LEU A 114 8.41 5.71 11.82
C LEU A 114 7.63 4.39 11.84
N SER A 115 8.33 3.26 11.69
CA SER A 115 7.78 1.91 11.81
C SER A 115 7.17 1.69 13.20
N GLU A 116 7.89 2.03 14.27
CA GLU A 116 7.37 1.97 15.65
C GLU A 116 6.11 2.83 15.81
N LYS A 117 6.12 4.07 15.32
CA LYS A 117 4.96 4.98 15.38
C LYS A 117 3.74 4.46 14.63
N LEU A 118 3.94 3.71 13.55
CA LEU A 118 2.88 3.08 12.76
C LEU A 118 2.48 1.68 13.28
N GLY A 119 3.19 1.13 14.26
CA GLY A 119 2.99 -0.25 14.71
C GLY A 119 3.42 -1.30 13.67
N LEU A 120 4.34 -0.95 12.77
CA LEU A 120 4.86 -1.82 11.71
C LEU A 120 6.34 -2.17 11.97
N PRO A 121 6.85 -3.30 11.44
CA PRO A 121 8.28 -3.57 11.42
C PRO A 121 9.02 -2.71 10.37
N PRO A 122 10.32 -2.40 10.57
CA PRO A 122 11.14 -1.63 9.63
C PRO A 122 11.63 -2.49 8.45
N ILE A 123 10.69 -2.98 7.65
CA ILE A 123 10.91 -3.72 6.40
C ILE A 123 9.74 -3.41 5.46
N LEU A 124 9.96 -3.42 4.15
CA LEU A 124 8.89 -3.13 3.18
C LEU A 124 7.81 -4.22 3.26
N LEU A 125 6.56 -3.82 3.53
CA LEU A 125 5.42 -4.71 3.69
C LEU A 125 4.44 -4.61 2.52
N TYR A 126 3.51 -5.55 2.44
CA TYR A 126 2.37 -5.49 1.52
C TYR A 126 1.54 -4.21 1.71
N ALA A 127 1.34 -3.78 2.97
CA ALA A 127 0.68 -2.52 3.30
C ALA A 127 1.40 -1.30 2.71
N ASP A 128 2.70 -1.40 2.43
CA ASP A 128 3.44 -0.35 1.76
C ASP A 128 3.34 -0.52 0.24
N CYS A 129 3.93 -1.60 -0.29
CA CYS A 129 4.20 -1.76 -1.72
C CYS A 129 2.97 -2.11 -2.58
N VAL A 130 1.84 -2.43 -1.95
CA VAL A 130 0.54 -2.61 -2.64
C VAL A 130 -0.46 -1.57 -2.16
N LEU A 131 -0.81 -1.58 -0.88
CA LEU A 131 -1.94 -0.80 -0.35
C LEU A 131 -1.71 0.72 -0.37
N ALA A 132 -0.45 1.17 -0.37
CA ALA A 132 -0.10 2.60 -0.40
C ALA A 132 0.71 3.02 -1.64
N ASN A 133 1.10 2.08 -2.51
CA ASN A 133 1.97 2.34 -3.67
C ASN A 133 1.18 2.43 -4.97
N TRP A 134 0.19 3.33 -5.02
CA TRP A 134 -0.62 3.49 -6.22
C TRP A 134 -1.12 4.92 -6.40
N LYS A 135 -1.49 5.24 -7.63
CA LYS A 135 -2.19 6.47 -8.03
C LYS A 135 -3.07 6.25 -9.24
N LYS A 136 -4.05 7.14 -9.42
CA LYS A 136 -4.79 7.27 -10.68
C LYS A 136 -4.03 8.19 -11.64
N LYS A 137 -4.03 7.85 -12.93
CA LYS A 137 -3.53 8.72 -14.00
C LYS A 137 -4.53 9.85 -14.27
N ASP A 138 -5.80 9.50 -14.44
CA ASP A 138 -6.93 10.43 -14.43
C ASP A 138 -7.69 10.27 -13.10
N PRO A 139 -7.62 11.25 -12.19
CA PRO A 139 -8.34 11.21 -10.92
C PRO A 139 -9.85 11.02 -11.04
N SER A 140 -10.44 11.49 -12.15
CA SER A 140 -11.88 11.39 -12.44
C SER A 140 -12.28 10.05 -13.06
N GLY A 141 -11.30 9.29 -13.58
CA GLY A 141 -11.53 8.00 -14.22
C GLY A 141 -11.73 6.84 -13.23
N PRO A 142 -12.13 5.66 -13.72
CA PRO A 142 -12.36 4.47 -12.90
C PRO A 142 -11.05 3.87 -12.35
N MET A 143 -11.15 3.02 -11.31
CA MET A 143 -10.03 2.21 -10.81
C MET A 143 -9.81 0.99 -11.71
N THR A 144 -9.18 1.19 -12.86
CA THR A 144 -8.77 0.12 -13.77
C THR A 144 -7.27 0.09 -13.90
N TYR A 145 -6.71 -1.07 -14.28
CA TYR A 145 -5.27 -1.21 -14.52
C TYR A 145 -4.74 -0.14 -15.47
N GLU A 146 -5.49 0.17 -16.53
CA GLU A 146 -5.12 1.15 -17.56
C GLU A 146 -5.07 2.58 -17.01
N ASN A 147 -5.93 2.91 -16.04
CA ASN A 147 -5.98 4.22 -15.39
C ASN A 147 -5.13 4.30 -14.10
N MET A 148 -4.40 3.25 -13.74
CA MET A 148 -3.60 3.21 -12.51
C MET A 148 -2.09 3.10 -12.79
N ASP A 149 -1.31 3.60 -11.84
CA ASP A 149 0.14 3.45 -11.80
C ASP A 149 0.66 3.25 -10.39
N ILE A 150 1.89 2.73 -10.27
CA ILE A 150 2.61 2.63 -9.00
C ILE A 150 3.46 3.88 -8.77
N LEU A 151 3.74 4.20 -7.50
CA LEU A 151 4.57 5.36 -7.13
C LEU A 151 6.06 5.06 -7.25
N PHE A 152 6.47 3.86 -6.82
CA PHE A 152 7.86 3.42 -6.78
C PHE A 152 8.02 1.99 -7.30
N SER A 153 9.13 1.74 -7.98
CA SER A 153 9.48 0.45 -8.57
C SER A 153 10.95 0.11 -8.35
N PHE A 154 11.25 -1.19 -8.39
CA PHE A 154 12.62 -1.71 -8.53
C PHE A 154 12.93 -1.95 -10.02
N PRO A 155 14.21 -2.18 -10.39
CA PRO A 155 14.56 -2.68 -11.72
C PRO A 155 13.74 -3.93 -12.10
N GLY A 156 13.42 -4.07 -13.39
CA GLY A 156 12.60 -5.18 -13.89
C GLY A 156 11.49 -4.77 -14.86
N GLY A 157 11.41 -3.48 -15.22
CA GLY A 157 10.42 -2.98 -16.17
C GLY A 157 8.99 -3.06 -15.61
N ASP A 158 8.03 -3.28 -16.51
CA ASP A 158 6.60 -3.22 -16.17
C ASP A 158 6.09 -4.42 -15.37
N CYS A 159 6.85 -5.51 -15.24
CA CYS A 159 6.43 -6.68 -14.46
C CYS A 159 6.17 -6.34 -12.99
N GLY A 160 6.98 -5.43 -12.41
CA GLY A 160 6.79 -4.96 -11.03
C GLY A 160 5.49 -4.18 -10.86
N LYS A 161 5.11 -3.38 -11.87
CA LYS A 161 3.82 -2.69 -11.91
C LYS A 161 2.65 -3.66 -12.00
N GLY A 162 2.75 -4.65 -12.88
CA GLY A 162 1.77 -5.73 -13.02
C GLY A 162 1.49 -6.42 -11.69
N PHE A 163 2.55 -6.83 -10.97
CA PHE A 163 2.43 -7.50 -9.67
C PHE A 163 1.64 -6.69 -8.64
N PHE A 164 2.06 -5.45 -8.40
CA PHE A 164 1.47 -4.64 -7.32
C PHE A 164 0.08 -4.14 -7.68
N LEU A 165 -0.16 -3.70 -8.92
CA LEU A 165 -1.47 -3.21 -9.32
C LEU A 165 -2.52 -4.32 -9.41
N VAL A 166 -2.19 -5.50 -9.93
CA VAL A 166 -3.16 -6.60 -9.94
C VAL A 166 -3.49 -7.04 -8.52
N SER A 167 -2.50 -7.10 -7.63
CA SER A 167 -2.74 -7.38 -6.20
C SER A 167 -3.70 -6.35 -5.58
N LEU A 168 -3.49 -5.06 -5.84
CA LEU A 168 -4.36 -3.99 -5.38
C LEU A 168 -5.78 -4.09 -5.96
N LEU A 169 -5.93 -4.42 -7.25
CA LEU A 169 -7.25 -4.56 -7.88
C LEU A 169 -8.03 -5.74 -7.27
N VAL A 170 -7.35 -6.82 -6.86
CA VAL A 170 -7.97 -7.92 -6.12
C VAL A 170 -8.45 -7.46 -4.74
N GLU A 171 -7.66 -6.67 -4.01
CA GLU A 171 -8.08 -6.07 -2.73
C GLU A 171 -9.34 -5.21 -2.90
N ILE A 172 -9.36 -4.35 -3.93
CA ILE A 172 -10.50 -3.48 -4.23
C ILE A 172 -11.74 -4.32 -4.60
N ALA A 173 -11.58 -5.37 -5.39
CA ALA A 173 -12.70 -6.27 -5.74
C ALA A 173 -13.27 -6.97 -4.49
N ALA A 174 -12.40 -7.38 -3.56
CA ALA A 174 -12.77 -8.01 -2.30
C ALA A 174 -13.36 -7.02 -1.26
N ALA A 175 -13.13 -5.70 -1.40
CA ALA A 175 -13.64 -4.67 -0.49
C ALA A 175 -15.14 -4.77 -0.25
N SER A 176 -15.90 -5.05 -1.31
CA SER A 176 -17.36 -5.23 -1.23
C SER A 176 -17.79 -6.39 -0.31
N ALA A 177 -17.01 -7.48 -0.22
CA ALA A 177 -17.29 -8.58 0.71
C ALA A 177 -17.06 -8.16 2.16
N ILE A 178 -16.01 -7.38 2.42
CA ILE A 178 -15.64 -6.92 3.77
C ILE A 178 -16.77 -6.07 4.36
N LYS A 179 -17.41 -5.23 3.52
CA LYS A 179 -18.53 -4.39 3.96
C LYS A 179 -19.75 -5.16 4.45
N VAL A 180 -19.91 -6.40 3.98
CA VAL A 180 -21.07 -7.23 4.30
C VAL A 180 -20.90 -7.94 5.64
N ILE A 181 -19.68 -7.97 6.20
CA ILE A 181 -19.38 -8.66 7.47
C ILE A 181 -20.25 -8.17 8.64
N PRO A 182 -20.42 -6.85 8.91
CA PRO A 182 -21.31 -6.39 9.97
C PRO A 182 -22.77 -6.83 9.76
N ILE A 183 -23.24 -6.84 8.50
CA ILE A 183 -24.61 -7.26 8.14
C ILE A 183 -24.80 -8.75 8.49
N ILE A 184 -23.80 -9.59 8.22
CA ILE A 184 -23.83 -11.02 8.56
C ILE A 184 -24.00 -11.20 10.08
N PHE A 185 -23.18 -10.51 10.88
CA PHE A 185 -23.25 -10.63 12.34
C PHE A 185 -24.59 -10.14 12.90
N ASP A 186 -25.12 -9.03 12.37
CA ASP A 186 -26.42 -8.51 12.76
C ASP A 186 -27.57 -9.45 12.38
N ALA A 187 -27.51 -10.06 11.19
CA ALA A 187 -28.51 -11.03 10.73
C ALA A 187 -28.52 -12.29 11.61
N VAL A 188 -27.34 -12.82 11.96
CA VAL A 188 -27.21 -13.96 12.88
C VAL A 188 -27.80 -13.61 14.25
N LYS A 189 -27.48 -12.44 14.80
CA LYS A 189 -27.98 -12.00 16.12
C LYS A 189 -29.51 -11.85 16.16
N ARG A 190 -30.13 -11.51 15.02
CA ARG A 190 -31.57 -11.33 14.87
C ARG A 190 -32.29 -12.59 14.38
N GLU A 191 -31.56 -13.66 14.13
CA GLU A 191 -32.09 -14.90 13.51
C GLU A 191 -32.76 -14.64 12.15
N ASP A 192 -32.30 -13.62 11.41
CA ASP A 192 -32.81 -13.23 10.10
C ASP A 192 -32.13 -14.05 8.99
N SER A 193 -32.75 -15.17 8.64
CA SER A 193 -32.24 -16.12 7.64
C SER A 193 -32.18 -15.53 6.23
N ASP A 194 -33.14 -14.68 5.86
CA ASP A 194 -33.22 -14.11 4.51
C ASP A 194 -32.13 -13.06 4.27
N THR A 195 -31.84 -12.23 5.27
CA THR A 195 -30.72 -11.27 5.19
C THR A 195 -29.39 -12.00 5.24
N LEU A 196 -29.25 -13.03 6.09
CA LEU A 196 -28.02 -13.82 6.15
C LEU A 196 -27.71 -14.51 4.81
N GLN A 197 -28.70 -15.15 4.19
CA GLN A 197 -28.52 -15.81 2.90
C GLN A 197 -28.09 -14.82 1.81
N ARG A 198 -28.75 -13.66 1.72
CA ARG A 198 -28.39 -12.61 0.74
C ARG A 198 -26.97 -12.09 0.97
N ALA A 199 -26.61 -11.79 2.21
CA ALA A 199 -25.28 -11.32 2.58
C ALA A 199 -24.18 -12.32 2.21
N LEU A 200 -24.40 -13.62 2.42
CA LEU A 200 -23.45 -14.67 2.03
C LEU A 200 -23.33 -14.81 0.50
N LEU A 201 -24.42 -14.63 -0.24
CA LEU A 201 -24.39 -14.61 -1.72
C LEU A 201 -23.60 -13.40 -2.23
N ASP A 202 -23.73 -12.23 -1.59
CA ASP A 202 -22.96 -11.03 -1.95
C ASP A 202 -21.45 -11.23 -1.72
N VAL A 203 -21.07 -11.85 -0.59
CA VAL A 203 -19.69 -12.25 -0.33
C VAL A 203 -19.19 -13.21 -1.42
N SER A 204 -19.97 -14.25 -1.75
CA SER A 204 -19.60 -15.20 -2.79
C SER A 204 -19.41 -14.52 -4.16
N SER A 205 -20.32 -13.61 -4.54
CA SER A 205 -20.20 -12.84 -5.80
C SER A 205 -18.92 -12.00 -5.83
N SER A 206 -18.60 -11.34 -4.71
CA SER A 206 -17.41 -10.50 -4.58
C SER A 206 -16.11 -11.31 -4.70
N LEU A 207 -16.06 -12.51 -4.12
CA LEU A 207 -14.92 -13.43 -4.24
C LEU A 207 -14.74 -13.96 -5.67
N HIS A 208 -15.82 -14.26 -6.39
CA HIS A 208 -15.73 -14.62 -7.81
C HIS A 208 -15.17 -13.46 -8.65
N LYS A 209 -15.63 -12.22 -8.41
CA LYS A 209 -15.07 -11.03 -9.08
C LYS A 209 -13.58 -10.86 -8.77
N ALA A 210 -13.16 -11.07 -7.52
CA ALA A 210 -11.76 -11.00 -7.14
C ALA A 210 -10.91 -12.06 -7.87
N LEU A 211 -11.45 -13.28 -8.06
CA LEU A 211 -10.80 -14.32 -8.86
C LEU A 211 -10.68 -13.93 -10.34
N ASP A 212 -11.73 -13.35 -10.92
CA ASP A 212 -11.71 -12.85 -12.31
C ASP A 212 -10.65 -11.76 -12.49
N VAL A 213 -10.53 -10.84 -11.53
CA VAL A 213 -9.48 -9.81 -11.51
C VAL A 213 -8.09 -10.44 -11.39
N PHE A 214 -7.93 -11.45 -10.54
CA PHE A 214 -6.65 -12.13 -10.37
C PHE A 214 -6.15 -12.77 -11.68
N SER A 215 -7.05 -13.23 -12.55
CA SER A 215 -6.69 -13.77 -13.87
C SER A 215 -5.94 -12.77 -14.76
N GLN A 216 -6.09 -11.46 -14.52
CA GLN A 216 -5.37 -10.42 -15.25
C GLN A 216 -3.86 -10.52 -15.06
N ILE A 217 -3.38 -11.18 -13.99
CA ILE A 217 -1.95 -11.36 -13.73
C ILE A 217 -1.23 -11.99 -14.92
N HIS A 218 -1.85 -12.91 -15.67
CA HIS A 218 -1.21 -13.55 -16.82
C HIS A 218 -1.02 -12.62 -18.02
N SER A 219 -1.82 -11.57 -18.12
CA SER A 219 -1.81 -10.63 -19.25
C SER A 219 -0.87 -9.44 -19.06
N LYS A 220 -0.34 -9.26 -17.85
CA LYS A 220 0.46 -8.09 -17.44
C LYS A 220 1.92 -8.46 -17.07
N TYR A 221 2.36 -9.65 -17.48
CA TYR A 221 3.71 -10.19 -17.36
C TYR A 221 4.21 -10.69 -18.72
#